data_AF-A0A257LXH5-F1
#
_entry.id   AF-A0A257LXH5-F1
#
_cell.length_a   1.000
_cell.length_b   1.000
_cell.length_c   1.000
_cell.angle_alpha   90.00
_cell.angle_beta   90.00
_cell.angle_gamma   90.00
#
_symmetry.space_group_name_H-M   'P 1'
#
loop_
_entity.id
_entity.type
_entity.pdbx_description
1 polymer ?
#
loop_
_entity_poly.entity_id
_entity_poly.type
_entity_poly.pdbx_seq_one_letter_code
_entity_poly.pdbx_strand_id
1 'polypeptide(L)' 'MSIGWTEILLILFIILILFGARKLPEIGKSLGRGIREFRKALHHEEEDKTD' A
#
# COMPACT_ATOMS: atom_id res chain seq x y z
N MET A 1 -26.18 -6.37 -10.64
CA MET A 1 -25.38 -7.28 -9.80
C MET A 1 -24.18 -6.48 -9.30
N SER A 2 -24.21 -6.07 -8.05
CA SER A 2 -23.09 -5.40 -7.38
C SER A 2 -22.07 -6.47 -7.00
N ILE A 3 -20.79 -6.18 -7.23
CA ILE A 3 -19.70 -7.00 -6.70
C ILE A 3 -19.82 -6.94 -5.17
N GLY A 4 -20.25 -8.06 -4.59
CA GLY A 4 -20.41 -8.21 -3.17
C GLY A 4 -19.09 -8.46 -2.48
N TRP A 5 -19.09 -8.29 -1.15
CA TRP A 5 -17.93 -8.58 -0.30
C TRP A 5 -17.36 -9.99 -0.52
N THR A 6 -18.23 -10.95 -0.83
CA THR A 6 -17.87 -12.34 -1.13
C THR A 6 -16.99 -12.49 -2.38
N GLU A 7 -17.30 -11.78 -3.47
CA GLU A 7 -16.51 -11.86 -4.71
C GLU A 7 -15.14 -11.23 -4.53
N ILE A 8 -15.06 -10.12 -3.78
CA ILE A 8 -13.78 -9.48 -3.43
C ILE A 8 -12.91 -10.45 -2.62
N LEU A 9 -13.48 -11.13 -1.62
CA LEU A 9 -12.77 -12.13 -0.83
C LEU A 9 -12.28 -13.31 -1.68
N LEU A 10 -13.07 -13.76 -2.64
CA LEU A 10 -12.70 -14.87 -3.52
C LEU A 10 -11.54 -14.49 -4.45
N ILE A 11 -11.57 -13.28 -5.03
CA ILE A 11 -10.45 -12.76 -5.83
C ILE A 11 -9.20 -12.60 -4.97
N LEU A 12 -9.34 -12.04 -3.76
CA LEU A 12 -8.22 -11.89 -2.82
C LEU A 12 -7.60 -13.25 -2.49
N PHE A 13 -8.43 -14.28 -2.28
CA PHE A 13 -7.97 -15.63 -1.99
C PHE A 13 -7.16 -16.23 -3.15
N ILE A 14 -7.61 -16.05 -4.40
CA ILE A 14 -6.87 -16.49 -5.59
C ILE A 14 -5.53 -15.78 -5.69
N ILE A 15 -5.50 -14.46 -5.52
CA ILE A 15 -4.26 -13.66 -5.49
C ILE A 15 -3.34 -14.17 -4.38
N LEU A 16 -3.87 -14.48 -3.20
CA LEU A 16 -3.10 -15.00 -2.08
C LEU A 16 -2.47 -16.37 -2.36
N ILE A 17 -3.13 -17.23 -3.14
CA ILE A 17 -2.57 -18.52 -3.56
C ILE A 17 -1.46 -18.32 -4.60
N LEU A 18 -1.67 -17.45 -5.59
CA LEU A 18 -0.71 -17.20 -6.66
C LEU A 18 0.56 -16.51 -6.15
N PHE A 19 0.41 -15.48 -5.32
CA PHE A 19 1.52 -14.68 -4.81
C PHE A 19 2.03 -15.14 -3.44
N GLY A 20 1.23 -15.90 -2.71
CA GLY A 20 1.48 -16.28 -1.33
C GLY A 20 1.07 -15.18 -0.34
N ALA A 21 0.48 -15.58 0.79
CA ALA A 21 0.08 -14.66 1.87
C ALA A 21 1.23 -13.82 2.45
N ARG A 22 2.48 -14.24 2.24
CA ARG A 22 3.68 -13.53 2.72
C ARG A 22 4.08 -12.36 1.82
N LYS A 23 3.76 -12.37 0.53
CA LYS A 23 4.16 -11.29 -0.40
C LYS A 23 3.35 -10.01 -0.23
N LEU A 24 2.06 -10.11 0.08
CA LEU A 24 1.20 -8.95 0.32
C LEU A 24 1.75 -8.00 1.41
N PRO A 25 2.06 -8.47 2.64
CA PRO A 25 2.58 -7.61 3.69
C PRO A 25 4.01 -7.13 3.40
N GLU A 26 4.81 -7.89 2.65
CA GLU A 26 6.15 -7.49 2.22
C GLU A 26 6.11 -6.28 1.27
N ILE A 27 5.22 -6.33 0.27
CA ILE A 27 4.97 -5.22 -0.65
C ILE A 27 4.35 -4.03 0.10
N GLY A 28 3.42 -4.28 1.03
CA GLY A 28 2.84 -3.22 1.86
C GLY A 28 3.89 -2.51 2.72
N LYS A 29 4.87 -3.25 3.28
CA LYS A 29 5.98 -2.68 4.05
C LYS A 29 6.94 -1.86 3.18
N SER A 30 7.27 -2.32 1.96
CA SER A 30 8.14 -1.57 1.06
C SER A 30 7.45 -0.29 0.53
N LEU A 31 6.20 -0.40 0.08
CA LEU A 31 5.39 0.75 -0.34
C LEU A 31 5.17 1.73 0.82
N GLY A 32 4.85 1.24 2.01
CA GLY A 32 4.62 2.08 3.19
C GLY A 32 5.87 2.88 3.58
N ARG A 33 7.06 2.28 3.49
CA ARG A 33 8.32 3.01 3.67
C ARG A 33 8.52 4.06 2.58
N GLY A 34 8.30 3.71 1.31
CA GLY A 34 8.41 4.67 0.20
C GLY A 34 7.47 5.86 0.35
N ILE A 35 6.19 5.63 0.70
CA ILE A 35 5.20 6.69 0.94
C ILE A 35 5.61 7.56 2.13
N ARG A 36 6.16 6.95 3.21
CA ARG A 36 6.61 7.70 4.39
C ARG A 36 7.77 8.63 4.06
N GLU A 37 8.79 8.14 3.34
CA GLU A 37 9.92 8.96 2.92
C GLU A 37 9.49 10.04 1.92
N PHE A 38 8.60 9.70 0.98
CA PHE A 38 8.03 10.67 0.04
C PHE A 38 7.29 11.81 0.76
N ARG A 39 6.43 11.48 1.75
CA ARG A 39 5.77 12.49 2.58
C ARG A 39 6.76 13.34 3.37
N LYS A 40 7.82 12.73 3.90
CA LYS A 40 8.85 13.45 4.66
C LYS A 40 9.60 14.46 3.79
N ALA A 41 9.96 14.07 2.57
CA ALA A 41 10.62 14.96 1.62
C ALA A 41 9.73 16.16 1.25
N LEU A 42 8.44 15.91 0.98
CA LEU A 42 7.47 16.97 0.68
C LEU A 42 7.30 17.97 1.84
N HIS A 43 7.26 17.50 3.09
CA HIS A 43 7.11 18.39 4.24
C HIS A 43 8.41 19.13 4.63
N HIS A 44 9.59 18.54 4.39
CA HIS A 44 10.86 19.26 4.60
C HIS A 44 11.01 20.44 3.62
N GLU A 45 10.50 20.34 2.38
CA GLU A 45 10.49 21.46 1.43
C GLU A 45 9.50 22.59 1.80
N GLU A 46 8.57 22.34 2.73
CA GLU A 46 7.62 23.35 3.22
C GLU A 46 8.20 24.13 4.42
N GLU A 47 9.02 23.50 5.26
CA GLU A 47 9.66 24.17 6.41
C GLU A 47 10.85 25.06 6.00
N ASP A 48 11.55 24.75 4.90
CA ASP A 48 12.72 25.50 4.41
C ASP A 48 12.38 26.80 3.64
N LYS A 49 11.09 27.18 3.56
CA LYS A 49 10.62 28.38 2.83
C LYS A 49 10.14 29.53 3.73
N THR A 50 10.39 29.46 5.04
CA THR A 50 9.90 30.47 6.01
C THR A 50 11.01 31.23 6.76
N ASP A 51 12.26 31.14 6.30
CA ASP A 51 13.33 32.10 6.67
C ASP A 51 13.68 33.02 5.48
#